data_AF-A0A0F9U5X0-F1
#
_entry.id   AF-A0A0F9U5X0-F1
#
_cell.length_a   1.000
_cell.length_b   1.000
_cell.length_c   1.000
_cell.angle_alpha   90.00
_cell.angle_beta   90.00
_cell.angle_gamma   90.00
#
_symmetry.space_group_name_H-M   'P 1'
#
loop_
_entity.id
_entity.type
_entity.pdbx_description
1 polymer ?
#
loop_
_entity_poly.entity_id
_entity_poly.type
_entity_poly.pdbx_seq_one_letter_code
_entity_poly.pdbx_strand_id
1 'polypeptide(L)'
;MNEMQREVIKRGTDGWWTWVAMLHVAKEERKRLGLSLEEPVTIDIEQCQTYVDKLNRNLLKRVWLLFTLGDLHPLDRDAIGDEVAKLKMG
;
A
#
# COMPACT_ATOMS: atom_id res chain seq x y z
N MET A 1 -25.68 8.53 16.54
CA MET A 1 -24.41 8.69 15.81
C MET A 1 -23.96 7.31 15.39
N ASN A 2 -24.01 6.98 14.10
CA ASN A 2 -23.41 5.74 13.60
C ASN A 2 -21.90 5.91 13.67
N GLU A 3 -21.24 5.17 14.54
CA GLU A 3 -19.81 4.96 14.46
C GLU A 3 -19.53 4.34 13.08
N MET A 4 -18.91 5.10 12.18
CA MET A 4 -18.34 4.56 10.96
C MET A 4 -17.35 3.47 11.39
N GLN A 5 -17.77 2.21 11.30
CA GLN A 5 -16.87 1.08 11.45
C GLN A 5 -15.76 1.27 10.41
N ARG A 6 -14.55 1.61 10.88
CA ARG A 6 -13.37 1.68 10.02
C ARG A 6 -13.16 0.28 9.45
N GLU A 7 -13.42 0.12 8.16
CA GLU A 7 -13.16 -1.13 7.48
C GLU A 7 -11.65 -1.33 7.39
N VAL A 8 -11.13 -2.26 8.20
CA VAL A 8 -9.72 -2.61 8.21
C VAL A 8 -9.47 -3.61 7.08
N ILE A 9 -8.87 -3.14 5.99
CA ILE A 9 -8.44 -4.01 4.89
C ILE A 9 -7.25 -4.85 5.38
N LYS A 10 -7.48 -6.15 5.60
CA LYS A 10 -6.45 -7.08 6.09
C LYS A 10 -5.35 -7.28 5.05
N ARG A 11 -4.09 -7.19 5.47
CA ARG A 11 -2.93 -7.38 4.60
C ARG A 11 -2.97 -8.73 3.88
N GLY A 12 -2.62 -8.73 2.60
CA GLY A 12 -2.53 -9.94 1.77
C GLY A 12 -3.86 -10.48 1.25
N THR A 13 -4.99 -9.88 1.63
CA THR A 13 -6.30 -10.14 0.99
C THR A 13 -6.40 -9.45 -0.37
N ASP A 14 -7.38 -9.85 -1.18
CA ASP A 14 -7.60 -9.25 -2.50
C ASP A 14 -7.84 -7.73 -2.42
N GLY A 15 -8.63 -7.28 -1.43
CA GLY A 15 -8.84 -5.86 -1.18
C GLY A 15 -7.54 -5.10 -0.89
N TRP A 16 -6.58 -5.75 -0.23
CA TRP A 16 -5.27 -5.16 0.03
C TRP A 16 -4.43 -5.05 -1.24
N TRP A 17 -4.43 -6.07 -2.09
CA TRP A 17 -3.69 -6.04 -3.35
C TRP A 17 -4.26 -5.02 -4.33
N THR A 18 -5.59 -4.87 -4.36
CA THR A 18 -6.27 -3.80 -5.10
C THR A 18 -5.83 -2.43 -4.60
N TRP A 19 -5.80 -2.21 -3.29
CA TRP A 19 -5.34 -0.96 -2.70
C TRP A 19 -3.88 -0.63 -3.07
N VAL A 20 -2.98 -1.61 -2.98
CA VAL A 20 -1.57 -1.45 -3.41
C VAL A 20 -1.48 -1.09 -4.89
N ALA A 21 -2.31 -1.69 -5.75
CA ALA A 21 -2.35 -1.39 -7.17
C ALA A 21 -2.83 0.04 -7.44
N MET A 22 -3.90 0.47 -6.76
CA MET A 22 -4.42 1.84 -6.88
C MET A 22 -3.37 2.88 -6.49
N LEU A 23 -2.63 2.66 -5.39
CA LEU A 23 -1.56 3.56 -4.98
C LEU A 23 -0.43 3.63 -6.00
N HIS A 24 -0.03 2.47 -6.56
CA HIS A 24 1.00 2.43 -7.58
C HIS A 24 0.57 3.19 -8.84
N VAL A 25 -0.63 2.92 -9.35
CA VAL A 25 -1.16 3.61 -10.54
C VAL A 25 -1.31 5.10 -10.29
N ALA A 26 -1.85 5.51 -9.13
CA ALA A 26 -1.96 6.92 -8.76
C ALA A 26 -0.60 7.62 -8.69
N LYS A 27 0.45 6.94 -8.21
CA LYS A 27 1.81 7.48 -8.17
C LYS A 27 2.36 7.71 -9.58
N GLU A 28 2.24 6.72 -10.46
CA GLU A 28 2.71 6.84 -11.84
C GLU A 28 1.94 7.90 -12.61
N GLU A 29 0.62 8.00 -12.40
CA GLU A 29 -0.22 8.98 -13.08
C GLU A 29 0.08 10.41 -12.63
N ARG A 30 0.30 10.66 -11.33
CA ARG A 30 0.78 11.96 -10.83
C ARG A 30 2.12 12.34 -11.46
N LYS A 31 3.06 11.40 -11.52
CA LYS A 31 4.37 11.61 -12.14
C LYS A 31 4.23 11.96 -13.62
N ARG A 32 3.34 11.28 -14.35
CA ARG A 32 3.04 11.53 -15.77
C ARG A 32 2.46 12.92 -16.00
N LEU A 33 1.59 13.36 -15.10
CA LEU A 33 0.91 14.66 -15.17
C LEU A 33 1.73 15.82 -14.56
N GLY A 34 2.86 15.52 -13.92
CA GLY A 34 3.68 16.53 -13.23
C GLY A 34 3.03 17.07 -11.95
N LEU A 35 2.14 16.30 -11.34
CA LEU A 35 1.41 16.67 -10.12
C LEU A 35 2.18 16.28 -8.85
N SER A 36 1.94 17.01 -7.79
CA SER A 36 2.40 16.70 -6.43
C SER A 36 1.65 15.49 -5.86
N LEU A 37 2.20 14.90 -4.78
CA LEU A 37 1.64 13.70 -4.15
C LEU A 37 0.26 13.92 -3.51
N GLU A 38 -0.05 15.15 -3.12
CA GLU A 38 -1.29 15.53 -2.45
C GLU A 38 -2.43 15.78 -3.45
N GLU A 39 -2.11 15.99 -4.71
CA GLU A 39 -3.11 16.25 -5.74
C GLU A 39 -3.92 14.99 -6.06
N PRO A 40 -5.25 15.12 -6.17
CA PRO A 40 -6.10 14.00 -6.56
C PRO A 40 -5.84 13.65 -8.01
N VAL A 41 -5.91 12.35 -8.32
CA VAL A 41 -5.69 11.84 -9.66
C VAL A 41 -6.73 10.76 -9.97
N THR A 42 -7.26 10.80 -11.19
CA THR A 42 -8.15 9.74 -11.68
C THR A 42 -7.29 8.53 -12.05
N ILE A 43 -7.66 7.37 -11.51
CA ILE A 43 -6.99 6.11 -11.81
C ILE A 43 -7.82 5.27 -12.77
N ASP A 44 -7.15 4.57 -13.67
CA ASP A 44 -7.77 3.57 -14.53
C ASP A 44 -7.78 2.20 -13.84
N ILE A 45 -8.96 1.59 -13.82
CA ILE A 45 -9.18 0.27 -13.20
C ILE A 45 -8.42 -0.81 -13.99
N GLU A 46 -8.33 -0.71 -15.32
CA GLU A 46 -7.62 -1.69 -16.15
C GLU A 46 -6.11 -1.71 -15.84
N GLN A 47 -5.53 -0.54 -15.57
CA GLN A 47 -4.14 -0.41 -15.12
C GLN A 47 -3.92 -1.04 -13.74
N CYS A 48 -4.89 -0.89 -12.82
CA CYS A 48 -4.85 -1.52 -11.51
C CYS A 48 -4.86 -3.04 -11.64
N GLN A 49 -5.77 -3.60 -12.46
CA GLN A 49 -5.86 -5.04 -12.71
C GLN A 49 -4.57 -5.57 -13.33
N THR A 50 -4.02 -4.86 -14.33
CA THR A 50 -2.75 -5.19 -14.95
C THR A 50 -1.61 -5.24 -13.93
N TYR A 51 -1.59 -4.34 -12.96
CA TYR A 51 -0.58 -4.35 -11.90
C TYR A 51 -0.76 -5.52 -10.94
N VAL A 52 -1.99 -5.84 -10.54
CA VAL A 52 -2.29 -7.03 -9.73
C VAL A 52 -1.83 -8.30 -10.45
N ASP A 53 -2.08 -8.43 -11.74
CA ASP A 53 -1.63 -9.58 -12.53
C ASP A 53 -0.10 -9.69 -12.59
N LYS A 54 0.60 -8.55 -12.71
CA LYS A 54 2.07 -8.50 -12.61
C LYS A 54 2.57 -8.96 -11.24
N LEU A 55 1.89 -8.55 -10.16
CA LEU A 55 2.21 -9.02 -8.81
C LEU A 55 1.97 -10.53 -8.67
N ASN A 56 0.86 -11.04 -9.19
CA ASN A 56 0.54 -12.48 -9.15
C ASN A 56 1.61 -13.34 -9.85
N ARG A 57 2.22 -12.83 -10.91
CA ARG A 57 3.34 -13.48 -11.61
C ARG A 57 4.68 -13.33 -10.91
N ASN A 58 4.82 -12.38 -9.98
CA ASN A 58 6.06 -12.11 -9.24
C ASN A 58 5.86 -12.38 -7.74
N LEU A 59 5.93 -13.66 -7.37
CA LEU A 59 5.75 -14.11 -5.99
C LEU A 59 6.75 -13.47 -5.02
N LEU A 60 8.01 -13.30 -5.42
CA LEU A 60 9.02 -12.63 -4.59
C LEU A 60 8.62 -11.19 -4.26
N LYS A 61 8.13 -10.44 -5.25
CA LYS A 61 7.64 -9.07 -5.04
C LYS A 61 6.40 -9.05 -4.15
N ARG A 62 5.47 -10.01 -4.28
CA ARG A 62 4.31 -10.11 -3.37
C ARG A 62 4.74 -10.41 -1.94
N VAL A 63 5.60 -11.41 -1.74
CA VAL A 63 6.13 -11.75 -0.42
C VAL A 63 6.85 -10.55 0.19
N TRP A 64 7.69 -9.87 -0.59
CA TRP A 64 8.36 -8.66 -0.14
C TRP A 64 7.38 -7.55 0.27
N LEU A 65 6.36 -7.27 -0.53
CA LEU A 65 5.28 -6.31 -0.20
C LEU A 65 4.42 -6.75 0.99
N LEU A 66 4.37 -8.03 1.35
CA LEU A 66 3.70 -8.46 2.58
C LEU A 66 4.53 -8.12 3.82
N PHE A 67 5.86 -8.19 3.70
CA PHE A 67 6.79 -7.90 4.78
C PHE A 67 7.08 -6.41 4.93
N THR A 68 7.22 -5.67 3.83
CA THR A 68 7.33 -4.21 3.83
C THR A 68 5.94 -3.61 3.73
N LEU A 69 5.68 -2.44 4.32
CA LEU A 69 4.35 -1.80 4.29
C LEU A 69 3.92 -1.28 2.89
N GLY A 70 4.41 -1.89 1.80
CA GLY A 70 4.18 -1.40 0.44
C GLY A 70 5.13 -0.28 0.02
N ASP A 71 6.24 -0.08 0.72
CA ASP A 71 7.19 1.01 0.41
C ASP A 71 7.84 0.81 -0.95
N LEU A 72 7.32 1.50 -1.95
CA LEU A 72 8.06 1.86 -3.15
C LEU A 72 9.22 2.80 -2.73
N HIS A 73 10.37 2.20 -2.38
CA HIS A 73 11.72 2.74 -2.05
C HIS A 73 12.13 2.86 -0.56
N PRO A 74 13.45 2.78 -0.27
CA PRO A 74 14.05 1.88 0.70
C PRO A 74 14.00 2.41 2.14
N LEU A 75 13.52 1.57 3.07
CA LEU A 75 13.89 1.53 4.48
C LEU A 75 14.27 2.89 5.08
N ASP A 76 13.27 3.72 5.35
CA ASP A 76 13.38 4.63 6.48
C ASP A 76 13.37 3.73 7.73
N ARG A 77 14.56 3.56 8.33
CA ARG A 77 14.80 2.67 9.47
C ARG A 77 13.95 3.03 10.69
N ASP A 78 13.27 4.17 10.68
CA ASP A 78 12.46 4.70 11.77
C ASP A 78 11.02 4.15 11.81
N ALA A 79 10.59 3.39 10.79
CA ALA A 79 9.27 2.74 10.80
C ALA A 79 9.26 1.35 11.48
N ILE A 80 10.44 0.84 11.88
CA ILE A 80 10.53 -0.40 12.66
C ILE A 80 10.57 -0.07 14.15
N GLY A 81 9.36 0.07 14.71
CA GLY A 81 9.06 -0.22 16.10
C GLY A 81 8.91 0.99 17.02
N ASP A 82 7.65 1.30 17.38
CA ASP A 82 7.37 1.81 18.73
C ASP A 82 6.04 1.32 19.32
N GLU A 83 5.63 0.09 18.98
CA GLU A 83 4.54 -0.61 19.68
C GLU A 83 4.94 -1.99 20.26
N VAL A 84 6.23 -2.19 20.57
CA VAL A 84 6.67 -3.31 21.44
C VAL A 84 7.41 -2.83 22.71
N ALA A 85 7.53 -1.52 22.95
CA ALA A 85 8.24 -0.97 24.11
C ALA A 85 7.37 -0.66 25.34
N LYS A 86 6.20 -1.32 25.52
CA LYS A 86 5.42 -1.21 26.76
C LYS A 86 4.90 -2.56 27.27
N LEU A 87 5.80 -3.53 27.42
CA LEU A 87 5.68 -4.46 28.53
C LEU A 87 6.25 -3.77 29.76
N LYS A 88 5.35 -3.21 30.60
CA LYS A 88 5.69 -2.82 31.96
C LYS A 88 6.16 -4.05 32.71
N MET A 89 7.47 -4.20 32.93
CA MET A 89 7.97 -4.84 34.14
C MET A 89 8.19 -3.74 35.17
N GLY A 90 7.26 -3.68 36.10
CA GLY A 90 7.17 -2.76 37.23
C GLY A 90 5.91 -3.08 38.00
#